data_AF-M1RP70-F1
#
_entry.id   AF-M1RP70-F1
#
_cell.length_a   1.000
_cell.length_b   1.000
_cell.length_c   1.000
_cell.angle_alpha   90.00
_cell.angle_beta   90.00
_cell.angle_gamma   90.00
#
_symmetry.space_group_name_H-M   'P 1'
#
loop_
_entity.id
_entity.type
_entity.pdbx_description
1 polymer ?
#
loop_
_entity_poly.entity_id
_entity_poly.type
_entity_poly.pdbx_seq_one_letter_code
_entity_poly.pdbx_strand_id
1 'polypeptide(L)'
;EENFNGYFGSTDAALALPEAFARYGIAAEGGYGYEKFDPRFDLAKNVNEPNRFGYVVEINPADPASVPVKRTALGRFKHENAAVTLAADGRVVVYLGDDERGEFLYKWVSAAPYVEGGDTSTLLDKGTLHVAVFADDMTGKWVALTPEATGMTEAEIAVHTRMAGSKVGATTMDRPEWVAVNPLAVEAYCALTNNRNRGV
;
A
#
# COMPACT_ATOMS: atom_id res chain seq x y z
N GLU A 1 6.35 2.66 -3.74
CA GLU A 1 7.41 2.95 -2.74
C GLU A 1 7.37 1.81 -1.73
N GLU A 2 8.46 1.08 -1.55
CA GLU A 2 8.47 -0.18 -0.79
C GLU A 2 9.07 0.03 0.62
N ASN A 3 10.37 -0.21 0.82
CA ASN A 3 11.07 -0.09 2.11
C ASN A 3 11.35 1.36 2.58
N PHE A 4 10.34 2.24 2.51
CA PHE A 4 10.47 3.67 2.84
C PHE A 4 10.79 3.92 4.33
N ASN A 5 10.37 3.02 5.22
CA ASN A 5 10.52 3.15 6.66
C ASN A 5 11.99 3.21 7.11
N GLY A 6 12.89 2.51 6.42
CA GLY A 6 14.31 2.44 6.78
C GLY A 6 15.09 3.75 6.57
N TYR A 7 14.54 4.70 5.81
CA TYR A 7 15.17 6.00 5.56
C TYR A 7 14.94 7.03 6.67
N PHE A 8 14.04 6.75 7.62
CA PHE A 8 13.73 7.64 8.73
C PHE A 8 14.44 7.18 10.00
N GLY A 9 14.83 8.15 10.82
CA GLY A 9 15.41 7.93 12.15
C GLY A 9 15.20 9.18 13.00
N SER A 10 15.74 9.20 14.21
CA SER A 10 15.69 10.38 15.06
C SER A 10 17.06 10.74 15.60
N THR A 11 17.34 12.05 15.68
CA THR A 11 18.48 12.55 16.45
C THR A 11 18.22 12.54 17.97
N ASP A 12 16.97 12.30 18.39
CA ASP A 12 16.57 12.05 19.77
C ASP A 12 16.23 10.57 19.96
N ALA A 13 17.16 9.81 20.54
CA ALA A 13 16.98 8.37 20.78
C ALA A 13 15.88 8.06 21.82
N ALA A 14 15.45 9.04 22.62
CA ALA A 14 14.41 8.89 23.63
C ALA A 14 13.03 9.32 23.12
N LEU A 15 12.91 9.71 21.85
CA LEU A 15 11.65 10.18 21.26
C LEU A 15 10.56 9.10 21.38
N ALA A 16 9.46 9.46 22.01
CA ALA A 16 8.25 8.63 21.99
C ALA A 16 7.61 8.70 20.59
N LEU A 17 7.55 7.55 19.90
CA LEU A 17 7.00 7.47 18.56
C LEU A 17 5.49 7.21 18.58
N PRO A 18 4.74 7.70 17.56
CA PRO A 18 3.33 7.33 17.38
C PRO A 18 3.15 5.80 17.33
N GLU A 19 2.12 5.27 17.97
CA GLU A 19 1.88 3.82 18.04
C GLU A 19 1.83 3.16 16.66
N ALA A 20 1.20 3.83 15.69
CA ALA A 20 1.10 3.35 14.31
C ALA A 20 2.47 3.09 13.65
N PHE A 21 3.54 3.73 14.10
CA PHE A 21 4.88 3.55 13.51
C PHE A 21 5.41 2.14 13.66
N ALA A 22 5.09 1.48 14.78
CA ALA A 22 5.46 0.09 15.00
C ALA A 22 4.90 -0.82 13.89
N ARG A 23 3.67 -0.56 13.43
CA ARG A 23 3.02 -1.34 12.36
C ARG A 23 3.65 -1.14 10.97
N TYR A 24 4.42 -0.08 10.80
CA TYR A 24 5.13 0.25 9.56
C TYR A 24 6.65 0.02 9.67
N GLY A 25 7.12 -0.52 10.80
CA GLY A 25 8.55 -0.73 11.05
C GLY A 25 9.37 0.56 11.09
N ILE A 26 8.77 1.67 11.51
CA ILE A 26 9.47 2.96 11.70
C ILE A 26 9.98 3.02 13.13
N ALA A 27 11.27 3.28 13.30
CA ALA A 27 11.94 3.33 14.60
C ALA A 27 12.79 4.61 14.74
N ALA A 28 13.23 4.92 15.96
CA ALA A 28 14.13 6.04 16.22
C ALA A 28 15.55 5.75 15.69
N GLU A 29 15.96 4.48 15.67
CA GLU A 29 17.18 4.06 14.98
C GLU A 29 16.90 3.96 13.47
N GLY A 30 17.50 4.86 12.70
CA GLY A 30 17.40 4.85 11.24
C GLY A 30 18.38 3.88 10.59
N GLY A 31 18.03 3.34 9.42
CA GLY A 31 18.87 2.38 8.70
C GLY A 31 20.06 3.01 7.97
N TYR A 32 19.94 4.27 7.55
CA TYR A 32 20.93 4.97 6.72
C TYR A 32 21.57 6.20 7.38
N GLY A 33 21.04 6.67 8.51
CA GLY A 33 21.57 7.84 9.22
C GLY A 33 21.24 9.20 8.59
N TYR A 34 20.25 9.28 7.68
CA TYR A 34 19.89 10.51 6.96
C TYR A 34 19.38 11.62 7.88
N GLU A 35 18.73 11.27 8.98
CA GLU A 35 18.24 12.18 10.01
C GLU A 35 19.33 13.10 10.60
N LYS A 36 20.59 12.66 10.54
CA LYS A 36 21.75 13.42 11.04
C LYS A 36 22.13 14.58 10.12
N PHE A 37 21.69 14.55 8.85
CA PHE A 37 22.16 15.46 7.81
C PHE A 37 21.03 16.18 7.08
N ASP A 38 19.83 15.59 6.98
CA ASP A 38 18.64 16.21 6.40
C ASP A 38 17.49 16.15 7.44
N PRO A 39 17.03 17.31 7.96
CA PRO A 39 16.00 17.35 9.00
C PRO A 39 14.66 16.75 8.54
N ARG A 40 14.42 16.61 7.24
CA ARG A 40 13.22 15.96 6.70
C ARG A 40 13.09 14.52 7.17
N PHE A 41 14.20 13.79 7.32
CA PHE A 41 14.20 12.39 7.77
C PHE A 41 14.29 12.24 9.29
N ASP A 42 14.43 13.34 10.03
CA ASP A 42 14.51 13.35 11.49
C ASP A 42 13.11 13.39 12.11
N LEU A 43 12.71 12.27 12.71
CA LEU A 43 11.40 12.11 13.34
C LEU A 43 11.16 13.08 14.50
N ALA A 44 12.23 13.58 15.15
CA ALA A 44 12.10 14.59 16.21
C ALA A 44 11.70 15.97 15.66
N LYS A 45 11.91 16.20 14.36
CA LYS A 45 11.60 17.47 13.69
C LYS A 45 10.37 17.36 12.80
N ASN A 46 10.23 16.24 12.09
CA ASN A 46 9.20 16.03 11.07
C ASN A 46 8.50 14.68 11.28
N VAL A 47 7.82 14.52 12.43
CA VAL A 47 7.15 13.26 12.80
C VAL A 47 6.10 12.80 11.78
N ASN A 48 5.50 13.71 11.01
CA ASN A 48 4.50 13.32 9.99
C ASN A 48 5.11 12.99 8.62
N GLU A 49 6.41 13.23 8.41
CA GLU A 49 7.03 13.02 7.10
C GLU A 49 6.96 11.56 6.62
N PRO A 50 7.12 10.52 7.46
CA PRO A 50 6.92 9.14 7.04
C PRO A 50 5.53 8.86 6.46
N ASN A 51 4.49 9.61 6.88
CA ASN A 51 3.12 9.46 6.36
C ASN A 51 2.96 9.97 4.92
N ARG A 52 3.98 10.68 4.39
CA ARG A 52 4.05 11.15 3.00
C ARG A 52 4.76 10.16 2.07
N PHE A 53 5.20 9.00 2.56
CA PHE A 53 5.85 7.92 1.79
C PHE A 53 5.12 6.58 1.97
N GLY A 54 5.40 5.62 1.10
CA GLY A 54 4.76 4.31 1.06
C GLY A 54 3.55 4.27 0.13
N TYR A 55 3.56 5.05 -0.95
CA TYR A 55 2.46 5.10 -1.93
C TYR A 55 2.88 4.58 -3.30
N VAL A 56 1.88 4.24 -4.12
CA VAL A 56 2.02 4.19 -5.58
C VAL A 56 2.13 5.63 -6.10
N VAL A 57 3.08 5.87 -6.99
CA VAL A 57 3.31 7.16 -7.62
C VAL A 57 3.08 7.04 -9.12
N GLU A 58 2.10 7.78 -9.64
CA GLU A 58 1.82 7.84 -11.07
C GLU A 58 2.72 8.88 -11.73
N ILE A 59 3.33 8.50 -12.85
CA ILE A 59 4.26 9.32 -13.63
C ILE A 59 3.76 9.33 -15.07
N ASN A 60 3.71 10.50 -15.70
CA ASN A 60 3.46 10.60 -17.13
C ASN A 60 4.80 10.67 -17.89
N PRO A 61 5.26 9.56 -18.51
CA PRO A 61 6.53 9.54 -19.21
C PRO A 61 6.51 10.32 -20.54
N ALA A 62 5.33 10.67 -21.05
CA ALA A 62 5.19 11.43 -22.30
C ALA A 62 5.27 12.95 -22.09
N ASP A 63 5.17 13.43 -20.85
CA ASP A 63 5.27 14.85 -20.50
C ASP A 63 6.35 15.05 -19.41
N PRO A 64 7.54 15.54 -19.78
CA PRO A 64 8.63 15.76 -18.82
C PRO A 64 8.37 16.92 -17.84
N ALA A 65 7.36 17.77 -18.10
CA ALA A 65 6.96 18.84 -17.19
C ALA A 65 5.87 18.39 -16.21
N SER A 66 5.30 17.20 -16.41
CA SER A 66 4.29 16.64 -15.51
C SER A 66 4.86 16.41 -14.11
N VAL A 67 4.06 16.70 -13.10
CA VAL A 67 4.42 16.44 -11.70
C VAL A 67 3.87 15.07 -11.31
N PRO A 68 4.72 14.11 -10.90
CA PRO A 68 4.26 12.81 -10.41
C PRO A 68 3.28 12.95 -9.24
N VAL A 69 2.28 12.07 -9.19
CA VAL A 69 1.20 12.13 -8.20
C VAL A 69 1.22 10.88 -7.32
N LYS A 70 1.26 11.06 -5.99
CA LYS A 70 1.07 9.95 -5.05
C LYS A 70 -0.42 9.61 -4.98
N ARG A 71 -0.80 8.40 -5.36
CA ARG A 71 -2.19 7.94 -5.40
C ARG A 71 -2.60 7.33 -4.07
N THR A 72 -3.02 8.19 -3.14
CA THR A 72 -3.31 7.81 -1.75
C THR A 72 -4.49 6.85 -1.62
N ALA A 73 -5.43 6.85 -2.58
CA ALA A 73 -6.58 5.95 -2.57
C ALA A 73 -6.20 4.46 -2.73
N LEU A 74 -5.01 4.18 -3.28
CA LEU A 74 -4.44 2.83 -3.37
C LEU A 74 -3.81 2.37 -2.04
N GLY A 75 -3.86 3.20 -1.01
CA GLY A 75 -3.38 2.89 0.33
C GLY A 75 -1.88 3.09 0.53
N ARG A 76 -1.47 3.09 1.80
CA ARG A 76 -0.10 3.28 2.26
C ARG A 76 0.45 2.03 2.93
N PHE A 77 1.49 1.45 2.34
CA PHE A 77 2.23 0.28 2.81
C PHE A 77 3.51 0.08 1.98
N LYS A 78 4.22 -1.05 2.13
CA LYS A 78 5.45 -1.33 1.39
C LYS A 78 5.10 -1.95 0.04
N HIS A 79 4.67 -1.10 -0.89
CA HIS A 79 4.23 -1.53 -2.22
C HIS A 79 5.38 -2.12 -3.02
N GLU A 80 5.25 -3.39 -3.40
CA GLU A 80 6.22 -4.05 -4.29
C GLU A 80 6.01 -3.62 -5.76
N ASN A 81 4.91 -4.06 -6.38
CA ASN A 81 4.49 -3.64 -7.71
C ASN A 81 3.00 -3.27 -7.75
N ALA A 82 2.54 -2.79 -8.91
CA ALA A 82 1.14 -2.47 -9.17
C ALA A 82 0.68 -3.17 -10.46
N ALA A 83 -0.04 -4.28 -10.33
CA ALA A 83 -0.51 -5.06 -11.47
C ALA A 83 -1.88 -4.58 -11.94
N VAL A 84 -1.90 -3.87 -13.07
CA VAL A 84 -3.10 -3.22 -13.62
C VAL A 84 -3.83 -4.15 -14.59
N THR A 85 -5.15 -4.19 -14.52
CA THR A 85 -6.02 -4.83 -15.50
C THR A 85 -7.38 -4.12 -15.57
N LEU A 86 -8.23 -4.53 -16.51
CA LEU A 86 -9.62 -4.08 -16.59
C LEU A 86 -10.56 -5.20 -16.15
N ALA A 87 -11.55 -4.85 -15.32
CA ALA A 87 -12.69 -5.72 -15.06
C ALA A 87 -13.56 -5.87 -16.32
N ALA A 88 -14.44 -6.88 -16.35
CA ALA A 88 -15.35 -7.13 -17.47
C ALA A 88 -16.29 -5.93 -17.79
N ASP A 89 -16.54 -5.06 -16.80
CA ASP A 89 -17.32 -3.83 -16.95
C ASP A 89 -16.46 -2.59 -17.27
N GLY A 90 -15.17 -2.78 -17.56
CA GLY A 90 -14.23 -1.72 -17.96
C GLY A 90 -13.60 -0.94 -16.79
N ARG A 91 -13.96 -1.21 -15.53
CA ARG A 91 -13.31 -0.56 -14.38
C ARG A 91 -11.85 -0.97 -14.24
N VAL A 92 -11.01 -0.01 -13.87
CA VAL A 92 -9.59 -0.23 -13.62
C VAL A 92 -9.44 -1.00 -12.32
N VAL A 93 -8.67 -2.08 -12.37
CA VAL A 93 -8.29 -2.89 -11.22
C VAL A 93 -6.78 -2.83 -11.05
N VAL A 94 -6.31 -2.65 -9.82
CA VAL A 94 -4.88 -2.72 -9.49
C VAL A 94 -4.67 -3.68 -8.34
N TYR A 95 -3.90 -4.75 -8.55
CA TYR A 95 -3.46 -5.65 -7.49
C TYR A 95 -2.11 -5.19 -6.93
N LEU A 96 -1.98 -5.24 -5.60
CA LEU A 96 -0.87 -4.61 -4.86
C LEU A 96 -0.41 -5.54 -3.73
N GLY A 97 0.86 -5.97 -3.77
CA GLY A 97 1.51 -6.70 -2.68
C GLY A 97 2.14 -5.76 -1.65
N ASP A 98 2.01 -6.09 -0.37
CA ASP A 98 2.74 -5.45 0.74
C ASP A 98 3.86 -6.36 1.20
N ASP A 99 5.10 -6.07 0.78
CA ASP A 99 6.24 -6.95 1.01
C ASP A 99 6.76 -6.84 2.45
N GLU A 100 6.05 -7.49 3.35
CA GLU A 100 6.52 -7.76 4.70
C GLU A 100 5.92 -9.07 5.22
N ARG A 101 6.64 -9.75 6.12
CA ARG A 101 6.18 -11.04 6.66
C ARG A 101 4.88 -10.81 7.43
N GLY A 102 3.83 -11.52 7.02
CA GLY A 102 2.52 -11.47 7.68
C GLY A 102 1.63 -10.30 7.27
N GLU A 103 2.06 -9.45 6.32
CA GLU A 103 1.19 -8.42 5.74
C GLU A 103 0.38 -8.97 4.55
N PHE A 104 -0.29 -8.10 3.79
CA PHE A 104 -1.47 -8.48 3.02
C PHE A 104 -1.34 -8.29 1.51
N LEU A 105 -2.29 -8.86 0.79
CA LEU A 105 -2.53 -8.62 -0.63
C LEU A 105 -3.76 -7.70 -0.79
N TYR A 106 -3.64 -6.66 -1.61
CA TYR A 106 -4.68 -5.66 -1.81
C TYR A 106 -5.15 -5.60 -3.27
N LYS A 107 -6.36 -5.03 -3.45
CA LYS A 107 -6.98 -4.79 -4.75
C LYS A 107 -7.72 -3.45 -4.77
N TRP A 108 -7.31 -2.55 -5.64
CA TRP A 108 -8.07 -1.36 -6.00
C TRP A 108 -9.08 -1.67 -7.10
N VAL A 109 -10.26 -1.05 -7.04
CA VAL A 109 -11.23 -1.00 -8.15
C VAL A 109 -11.71 0.44 -8.31
N SER A 110 -11.55 1.02 -9.50
CA SER A 110 -12.01 2.38 -9.78
C SER A 110 -13.53 2.50 -9.71
N ALA A 111 -14.04 3.71 -9.44
CA ALA A 111 -15.47 4.00 -9.44
C ALA A 111 -16.05 4.07 -10.86
N ALA A 112 -15.26 4.58 -11.82
CA ALA A 112 -15.64 4.73 -13.22
C ALA A 112 -14.87 3.75 -14.12
N PRO A 113 -15.45 3.31 -15.26
CA PRO A 113 -14.74 2.53 -16.26
C PRO A 113 -13.67 3.36 -16.96
N TYR A 114 -12.61 2.71 -17.41
CA TYR A 114 -11.70 3.28 -18.40
C TYR A 114 -12.41 3.40 -19.74
N VAL A 115 -12.24 4.54 -20.40
CA VAL A 115 -12.72 4.80 -21.75
C VAL A 115 -11.54 5.26 -22.58
N GLU A 116 -11.29 4.60 -23.72
CA GLU A 116 -10.20 4.95 -24.62
C GLU A 116 -10.31 6.42 -25.06
N GLY A 117 -9.21 7.18 -24.93
CA GLY A 117 -9.18 8.61 -25.21
C GLY A 117 -9.96 9.50 -24.21
N GLY A 118 -10.56 8.91 -23.18
CA GLY A 118 -11.29 9.62 -22.13
C GLY A 118 -10.38 10.18 -21.03
N ASP A 119 -10.99 10.94 -20.10
CA ASP A 119 -10.31 11.44 -18.91
C ASP A 119 -10.00 10.31 -17.92
N THR A 120 -8.72 10.14 -17.59
CA THR A 120 -8.23 9.12 -16.64
C THR A 120 -7.92 9.69 -15.26
N SER A 121 -8.04 11.00 -15.07
CA SER A 121 -7.53 11.72 -13.87
C SER A 121 -8.12 11.22 -12.56
N THR A 122 -9.33 10.65 -12.59
CA THR A 122 -10.05 10.18 -11.40
C THR A 122 -9.97 8.67 -11.16
N LEU A 123 -9.42 7.88 -12.09
CA LEU A 123 -9.49 6.41 -12.04
C LEU A 123 -8.70 5.81 -10.87
N LEU A 124 -7.67 6.50 -10.39
CA LEU A 124 -6.86 6.09 -9.24
C LEU A 124 -7.10 6.94 -7.98
N ASP A 125 -8.07 7.87 -8.03
CA ASP A 125 -8.46 8.72 -6.89
C ASP A 125 -9.87 8.37 -6.37
N LYS A 126 -10.74 7.85 -7.24
CA LYS A 126 -12.13 7.50 -6.91
C LYS A 126 -12.36 6.02 -7.15
N GLY A 127 -12.74 5.30 -6.10
CA GLY A 127 -12.91 3.85 -6.15
C GLY A 127 -12.91 3.25 -4.75
N THR A 128 -12.59 1.97 -4.67
CA THR A 128 -12.58 1.23 -3.41
C THR A 128 -11.36 0.33 -3.34
N LEU A 129 -10.59 0.48 -2.26
CA LEU A 129 -9.50 -0.41 -1.89
C LEU A 129 -10.06 -1.60 -1.13
N HIS A 130 -9.57 -2.78 -1.46
CA HIS A 130 -9.92 -4.05 -0.82
C HIS A 130 -8.67 -4.77 -0.34
N VAL A 131 -8.85 -5.66 0.62
CA VAL A 131 -7.82 -6.58 1.10
C VAL A 131 -8.30 -8.03 0.98
N ALA A 132 -7.38 -8.95 0.72
CA ALA A 132 -7.69 -10.36 0.54
C ALA A 132 -7.93 -11.08 1.88
N VAL A 133 -8.94 -11.96 1.88
CA VAL A 133 -9.15 -12.98 2.91
C VAL A 133 -9.27 -14.33 2.21
N PHE A 134 -8.35 -15.24 2.52
CA PHE A 134 -8.32 -16.61 2.00
C PHE A 134 -8.87 -17.58 3.05
N ALA A 135 -9.63 -18.57 2.59
CA ALA A 135 -10.18 -19.65 3.41
C ALA A 135 -9.45 -20.97 3.17
N ASP A 136 -9.57 -21.91 4.12
CA ASP A 136 -8.90 -23.21 4.07
C ASP A 136 -9.44 -24.14 2.95
N ASP A 137 -10.57 -23.79 2.33
CA ASP A 137 -11.20 -24.53 1.23
C ASP A 137 -10.74 -24.05 -0.16
N MET A 138 -9.61 -23.33 -0.23
CA MET A 138 -9.03 -22.74 -1.45
C MET A 138 -9.87 -21.62 -2.08
N THR A 139 -10.93 -21.16 -1.41
CA THR A 139 -11.66 -19.96 -1.80
C THR A 139 -11.07 -18.70 -1.15
N GLY A 140 -11.46 -17.54 -1.67
CA GLY A 140 -11.09 -16.27 -1.09
C GLY A 140 -12.10 -15.18 -1.43
N LYS A 141 -12.03 -14.08 -0.69
CA LYS A 141 -12.86 -12.90 -0.91
C LYS A 141 -12.04 -11.63 -0.79
N TRP A 142 -12.50 -10.60 -1.49
CA TRP A 142 -12.02 -9.23 -1.33
C TRP A 142 -12.91 -8.49 -0.36
N VAL A 143 -12.35 -8.01 0.75
CA VAL A 143 -13.08 -7.22 1.75
C VAL A 143 -12.77 -5.75 1.53
N ALA A 144 -13.81 -4.94 1.36
CA ALA A 144 -13.66 -3.50 1.13
C ALA A 144 -13.17 -2.79 2.41
N LEU A 145 -12.21 -1.89 2.26
CA LEU A 145 -11.71 -1.02 3.31
C LEU A 145 -12.51 0.28 3.30
N THR A 146 -13.67 0.27 3.94
CA THR A 146 -14.54 1.45 4.08
C THR A 146 -14.60 1.92 5.54
N PRO A 147 -15.07 3.16 5.80
CA PRO A 147 -15.29 3.61 7.16
C PRO A 147 -16.22 2.72 7.98
N GLU A 148 -17.26 2.17 7.37
CA GLU A 148 -18.21 1.29 8.02
C GLU A 148 -17.56 -0.05 8.40
N ALA A 149 -16.74 -0.61 7.50
CA ALA A 149 -16.08 -1.90 7.73
C ALA A 149 -14.95 -1.82 8.76
N THR A 150 -14.24 -0.69 8.81
CA THR A 150 -13.02 -0.52 9.60
C THR A 150 -13.20 0.32 10.86
N GLY A 151 -14.27 1.12 10.93
CA GLY A 151 -14.44 2.17 11.94
C GLY A 151 -13.36 3.25 11.88
N MET A 152 -12.74 3.47 10.70
CA MET A 152 -11.72 4.49 10.45
C MET A 152 -12.22 5.48 9.39
N THR A 153 -11.80 6.73 9.44
CA THR A 153 -12.09 7.68 8.35
C THR A 153 -11.37 7.28 7.05
N GLU A 154 -11.82 7.77 5.90
CA GLU A 154 -11.15 7.51 4.61
C GLU A 154 -9.68 7.94 4.62
N ALA A 155 -9.37 9.09 5.25
CA ALA A 155 -8.00 9.58 5.38
C ALA A 155 -7.13 8.65 6.26
N GLU A 156 -7.69 8.15 7.37
CA GLU A 156 -6.99 7.16 8.20
C GLU A 156 -6.79 5.84 7.46
N ILE A 157 -7.76 5.37 6.67
CA ILE A 157 -7.60 4.16 5.84
C ILE A 157 -6.47 4.37 4.82
N ALA A 158 -6.39 5.55 4.20
CA ALA A 158 -5.35 5.84 3.21
C ALA A 158 -3.94 5.89 3.83
N VAL A 159 -3.79 6.38 5.06
CA VAL A 159 -2.47 6.52 5.74
C VAL A 159 -2.09 5.29 6.56
N HIS A 160 -3.07 4.63 7.16
CA HIS A 160 -2.94 3.50 8.08
C HIS A 160 -3.58 2.22 7.51
N THR A 161 -3.43 1.99 6.20
CA THR A 161 -4.04 0.88 5.45
C THR A 161 -3.77 -0.50 6.06
N ARG A 162 -2.57 -0.75 6.59
CA ARG A 162 -2.24 -2.00 7.31
C ARG A 162 -3.16 -2.23 8.51
N MET A 163 -3.43 -1.18 9.28
CA MET A 163 -4.32 -1.27 10.45
C MET A 163 -5.76 -1.52 10.00
N ALA A 164 -6.23 -0.84 8.94
CA ALA A 164 -7.54 -1.08 8.34
C ALA A 164 -7.70 -2.54 7.89
N GLY A 165 -6.69 -3.10 7.20
CA GLY A 165 -6.66 -4.51 6.79
C GLY A 165 -6.76 -5.48 7.97
N SER A 166 -6.05 -5.22 9.07
CA SER A 166 -6.18 -6.04 10.29
C SER A 166 -7.57 -5.98 10.91
N LYS A 167 -8.19 -4.79 10.95
CA LYS A 167 -9.53 -4.63 11.53
C LYS A 167 -10.60 -5.44 10.79
N VAL A 168 -10.44 -5.65 9.49
CA VAL A 168 -11.36 -6.46 8.69
C VAL A 168 -10.93 -7.93 8.55
N GLY A 169 -9.90 -8.36 9.28
CA GLY A 169 -9.46 -9.75 9.32
C GLY A 169 -8.77 -10.24 8.04
N ALA A 170 -7.97 -9.38 7.39
CA ALA A 170 -7.12 -9.76 6.26
C ALA A 170 -6.23 -10.97 6.58
N THR A 171 -6.01 -11.84 5.60
CA THR A 171 -5.13 -13.01 5.77
C THR A 171 -3.66 -12.59 5.74
N THR A 172 -2.89 -13.03 6.72
CA THR A 172 -1.43 -12.78 6.80
C THR A 172 -0.67 -13.64 5.79
N MET A 173 0.14 -13.01 4.94
CA MET A 173 0.78 -13.65 3.80
C MET A 173 2.29 -13.78 3.95
N ASP A 174 2.91 -14.66 3.15
CA ASP A 174 4.35 -14.90 3.16
C ASP A 174 5.09 -13.95 2.23
N ARG A 175 5.16 -12.68 2.61
CA ARG A 175 5.81 -11.60 1.83
C ARG A 175 5.29 -11.54 0.38
N PRO A 176 4.08 -11.00 0.17
CA PRO A 176 3.57 -10.72 -1.17
C PRO A 176 4.50 -9.77 -1.91
N GLU A 177 5.25 -10.30 -2.87
CA GLU A 177 6.06 -9.50 -3.79
C GLU A 177 5.23 -9.25 -5.08
N TRP A 178 5.79 -9.56 -6.25
CA TRP A 178 5.19 -9.19 -7.53
C TRP A 178 3.86 -9.91 -7.79
N VAL A 179 2.89 -9.14 -8.30
CA VAL A 179 1.66 -9.65 -8.90
C VAL A 179 1.72 -9.52 -10.43
N ALA A 180 1.21 -10.52 -11.14
CA ALA A 180 0.99 -10.47 -12.59
C ALA A 180 -0.43 -10.95 -12.91
N VAL A 181 -1.04 -10.38 -13.96
CA VAL A 181 -2.37 -10.77 -14.44
C VAL A 181 -2.23 -11.43 -15.80
N ASN A 182 -2.92 -12.55 -16.00
CA ASN A 182 -2.95 -13.24 -17.29
C ASN A 182 -3.82 -12.43 -18.27
N PRO A 183 -3.30 -12.00 -19.43
CA PRO A 183 -4.11 -11.25 -20.40
C PRO A 183 -5.12 -12.13 -21.17
N LEU A 184 -5.01 -13.46 -21.07
CA LEU A 184 -5.81 -14.43 -21.83
C LEU A 184 -6.83 -15.19 -20.97
N ALA A 185 -6.77 -15.07 -19.64
CA ALA A 185 -7.65 -15.76 -18.71
C ALA A 185 -7.91 -14.92 -17.46
N VAL A 186 -8.97 -15.24 -16.72
CA VAL A 186 -9.31 -14.55 -15.47
C VAL A 186 -8.46 -15.09 -14.32
N GLU A 187 -7.16 -14.85 -14.39
CA GLU A 187 -6.15 -15.36 -13.46
C GLU A 187 -5.18 -14.25 -13.05
N ALA A 188 -4.74 -14.30 -11.80
CA ALA A 188 -3.65 -13.49 -11.30
C ALA A 188 -2.68 -14.37 -10.49
N TYR A 189 -1.41 -14.02 -10.54
CA TYR A 189 -0.31 -14.77 -9.94
C TYR A 189 0.43 -13.83 -8.99
N CYS A 190 0.66 -14.25 -7.75
CA CYS A 190 1.37 -13.46 -6.74
C CYS A 190 2.52 -14.29 -6.18
N ALA A 191 3.73 -13.72 -6.17
CA ALA A 191 4.88 -14.34 -5.53
C ALA A 191 4.78 -14.17 -4.01
N LEU A 192 4.91 -15.28 -3.28
CA LEU A 192 5.04 -15.31 -1.83
C LEU A 192 6.46 -15.77 -1.49
N THR A 193 7.37 -14.82 -1.35
CA THR A 193 8.81 -15.08 -1.53
C THR A 193 9.43 -15.92 -0.42
N ASN A 194 9.03 -15.71 0.84
CA ASN A 194 9.43 -16.50 2.02
C ASN A 194 8.86 -15.92 3.33
N ASN A 195 8.66 -16.78 4.33
CA ASN A 195 8.37 -16.36 5.70
C ASN A 195 9.00 -17.25 6.76
N ARG A 196 10.10 -16.79 7.36
CA ARG A 196 10.76 -17.51 8.46
C ARG A 196 9.96 -17.54 9.77
N ASN A 197 8.91 -16.72 9.89
CA ASN A 197 8.04 -16.61 11.06
C ASN A 197 6.67 -17.27 10.83
N ARG A 198 6.49 -18.04 9.73
CA ARG A 198 5.18 -18.67 9.44
C ARG A 198 4.81 -19.64 10.55
N GLY A 199 3.62 -19.48 11.12
CA GLY A 199 3.06 -20.36 12.14
C GLY A 199 3.60 -20.14 13.57
N VAL A 200 4.32 -19.04 13.79
CA VAL A 200 4.86 -18.61 15.09
C VAL A 200 4.10 -17.38 15.58
#